data_AF-A0A351Y328-F1
#
_entry.id   AF-A0A351Y328-F1
#
_cell.length_a   1.000
_cell.length_b   1.000
_cell.length_c   1.000
_cell.angle_alpha   90.00
_cell.angle_beta   90.00
_cell.angle_gamma   90.00
#
_symmetry.space_group_name_H-M   'P 1'
#
loop_
_entity.id
_entity.type
_entity.pdbx_description
1 polymer ?
#
loop_
_entity_poly.entity_id
_entity_poly.type
_entity_poly.pdbx_seq_one_letter_code
_entity_poly.pdbx_strand_id
1 'polypeptide(L)'
;MTYNIDIYDKSGKVVSNFALDETIFADSLVNKDLIHEYYLLQMSNARQNLAKIKGRGEVHGSGRKIYKQKGTGGARAGDNHSPTRKGG
;
A
#
# COMPACT_ATOMS: atom_id res chain seq x y z
N MET A 1 -0.37 -28.68 26.10
CA MET A 1 0.43 -28.06 27.18
C MET A 1 -0.31 -26.81 27.57
N THR A 2 -0.91 -26.78 28.76
CA THR A 2 -1.77 -25.68 29.20
C THR A 2 -0.88 -24.52 29.65
N TYR A 3 -0.90 -23.42 28.89
CA TYR A 3 -0.19 -22.20 29.29
C TYR A 3 -0.95 -21.56 30.45
N ASN A 4 -0.34 -21.50 31.62
CA ASN A 4 -0.89 -20.82 32.79
C ASN A 4 -0.28 -19.42 32.91
N ILE A 5 -1.14 -18.43 33.10
CA ILE A 5 -0.74 -17.03 33.29
C ILE A 5 -1.24 -16.56 34.65
N ASP A 6 -0.35 -15.88 35.37
CA ASP A 6 -0.66 -15.25 36.65
C ASP A 6 -1.41 -13.93 36.40
N ILE A 7 -2.52 -13.74 37.11
CA ILE A 7 -3.29 -12.50 37.11
C ILE A 7 -2.80 -11.63 38.26
N TYR A 8 -2.35 -10.43 37.93
CA TYR A 8 -1.86 -9.44 38.88
C TYR A 8 -2.91 -8.37 39.20
N ASP A 9 -3.00 -7.96 40.46
CA ASP A 9 -3.76 -6.78 40.88
C ASP A 9 -2.98 -5.48 40.53
N LYS A 10 -3.63 -4.32 40.58
CA LYS A 10 -3.01 -2.99 40.39
C LYS A 10 -1.85 -2.72 41.35
N SER A 11 -1.83 -3.43 42.48
CA SER A 11 -0.76 -3.41 43.47
C SER A 11 0.44 -4.31 43.11
N GLY A 12 0.38 -5.06 42.01
CA GLY A 12 1.43 -5.97 41.56
C GLY A 12 1.46 -7.33 42.29
N LYS A 13 0.46 -7.64 43.12
CA LYS A 13 0.33 -8.96 43.75
C LYS A 13 -0.41 -9.95 42.84
N VAL A 14 0.07 -11.20 42.81
CA VAL A 14 -0.61 -12.31 42.13
C VAL A 14 -1.89 -12.64 42.90
N VAL A 15 -3.02 -12.61 42.19
CA VAL A 15 -4.35 -12.87 42.76
C VAL A 15 -4.82 -14.28 42.41
N SER A 16 -4.62 -14.70 41.16
CA SER A 16 -5.11 -15.99 40.67
C SER A 16 -4.36 -16.44 39.41
N ASN A 17 -4.52 -17.71 39.06
CA ASN A 17 -3.96 -18.29 37.84
C ASN A 17 -5.07 -18.58 36.84
N PHE A 18 -4.81 -18.29 35.57
CA PHE A 18 -5.72 -18.55 34.46
C PHE A 18 -5.06 -19.48 33.45
N ALA A 19 -5.75 -20.56 33.10
CA ALA A 19 -5.31 -21.49 32.07
C ALA A 19 -5.81 -21.00 30.70
N LEU A 20 -4.90 -20.83 29.75
CA LEU A 20 -5.23 -20.48 28.37
C LEU A 20 -5.77 -21.68 27.60
N ASP A 21 -6.69 -21.38 26.69
CA ASP A 21 -7.21 -22.34 25.73
C ASP A 21 -6.13 -22.74 24.71
N GLU A 22 -5.79 -24.02 24.67
CA GLU A 22 -4.79 -24.56 23.76
C GLU A 22 -5.21 -24.42 22.28
N THR A 23 -6.51 -24.35 21.99
CA THR A 23 -7.00 -24.24 20.60
C THR A 23 -6.66 -22.91 19.94
N ILE A 24 -6.42 -21.87 20.73
CA ILE A 24 -6.14 -20.51 20.23
C ILE A 24 -4.65 -20.17 20.38
N PHE A 25 -4.03 -20.61 21.48
CA PHE A 25 -2.69 -20.16 21.87
C PHE A 25 -1.57 -21.20 21.68
N ALA A 26 -1.85 -22.34 21.05
CA ALA A 26 -0.82 -23.35 20.79
C ALA A 26 0.27 -22.87 19.81
N ASP A 27 1.54 -23.06 20.18
CA ASP A 27 2.69 -22.74 19.32
C ASP A 27 2.67 -23.46 17.96
N SER A 28 2.03 -24.63 17.87
CA SER A 28 1.90 -25.39 16.62
C SER A 28 1.03 -24.70 15.57
N LEU A 29 0.20 -23.74 15.98
CA LEU A 29 -0.67 -22.96 15.09
C LEU A 29 0.06 -21.76 14.48
N VAL A 30 1.27 -21.44 14.94
CA VAL A 30 2.04 -20.28 14.48
C VAL A 30 2.58 -20.54 13.07
N ASN A 31 1.88 -19.99 12.08
CA ASN A 31 2.35 -19.93 10.70
C ASN A 31 2.93 -18.54 10.41
N LYS A 32 4.26 -18.46 10.30
CA LYS A 32 5.00 -17.21 10.07
C LYS A 32 4.63 -16.54 8.75
N ASP A 33 4.39 -17.32 7.70
CA ASP A 33 4.07 -16.80 6.38
C ASP A 33 2.70 -16.13 6.38
N LEU A 34 1.72 -16.77 7.04
CA LEU A 34 0.36 -16.23 7.18
C LEU A 34 0.35 -14.94 8.01
N ILE A 35 1.12 -14.89 9.10
CA ILE A 35 1.26 -13.68 9.92
C ILE A 35 1.85 -12.53 9.08
N HIS A 36 2.88 -12.81 8.29
CA HIS A 36 3.49 -11.82 7.42
C HIS A 36 2.52 -11.32 6.34
N GLU A 37 1.79 -12.22 5.68
CA GLU A 37 0.78 -11.86 4.67
C GLU A 37 -0.33 -10.99 5.27
N TYR A 38 -0.84 -11.36 6.44
CA TYR A 38 -1.86 -10.58 7.14
C TYR A 38 -1.35 -9.20 7.56
N TYR A 39 -0.10 -9.12 8.02
CA TYR A 39 0.53 -7.84 8.35
C TYR A 39 0.63 -6.92 7.12
N LEU A 40 1.08 -7.45 5.98
CA LEU A 40 1.13 -6.69 4.72
C LEU A 40 -0.26 -6.23 4.29
N LEU A 41 -1.28 -7.09 4.41
CA LEU A 41 -2.68 -6.73 4.13
C LEU A 41 -3.14 -5.56 5.01
N GLN A 42 -2.88 -5.63 6.33
CA GLN A 42 -3.25 -4.57 7.26
C GLN A 42 -2.56 -3.25 6.92
N MET A 43 -1.26 -3.28 6.62
CA MET A 43 -0.50 -2.09 6.22
C MET A 43 -0.99 -1.52 4.88
N SER A 44 -1.33 -2.39 3.92
CA SER A 44 -1.89 -2.00 2.63
C SER A 44 -3.25 -1.30 2.78
N ASN A 45 -4.12 -1.85 3.63
CA ASN A 45 -5.45 -1.26 3.92
C ASN A 45 -5.36 0.07 4.66
N ALA A 46 -4.37 0.24 5.54
CA ALA A 46 -4.15 1.49 6.25
C ALA A 46 -3.54 2.59 5.37
N ARG A 47 -2.96 2.24 4.22
CA ARG A 47 -2.27 3.18 3.34
C ARG A 47 -3.25 4.14 2.66
N GLN A 48 -3.06 5.44 2.87
CA GLN A 48 -3.76 6.48 2.11
C GLN A 48 -3.04 6.77 0.79
N ASN A 49 -3.69 6.45 -0.33
CA ASN A 49 -3.13 6.68 -1.67
C ASN A 49 -3.43 8.09 -2.17
N LEU A 50 -2.63 9.07 -1.74
CA LEU A 50 -2.75 10.49 -2.10
C LEU A 50 -1.80 10.90 -3.24
N ALA A 51 -1.61 10.02 -4.23
CA ALA A 51 -0.76 10.30 -5.38
C ALA A 51 -1.62 10.62 -6.62
N LYS A 52 -1.63 11.89 -7.06
CA LYS A 52 -2.24 12.31 -8.33
C LYS A 52 -1.22 13.09 -9.15
N ILE A 53 -1.01 12.67 -10.38
CA ILE A 53 -0.23 13.37 -11.40
C ILE A 53 -1.19 13.68 -12.55
N LYS A 54 -0.98 14.81 -13.23
CA LYS A 54 -1.76 15.16 -14.42
C LYS A 54 -1.39 14.22 -15.58
N GLY A 55 -2.37 13.52 -16.13
CA GLY A 55 -2.19 12.83 -17.40
C GLY A 55 -2.16 13.80 -18.58
N ARG A 56 -1.80 13.31 -19.78
CA ARG A 56 -1.75 14.11 -21.03
C ARG A 56 -2.97 15.01 -21.28
N GLY A 57 -4.17 14.53 -20.95
CA GLY A 57 -5.41 15.31 -21.13
C GLY A 57 -5.74 16.31 -20.02
N GLU A 58 -5.05 16.22 -18.87
CA GLU A 58 -5.24 17.11 -17.71
C GLU A 58 -4.21 18.25 -17.68
N VAL A 59 -3.14 18.13 -18.48
CA VAL A 59 -2.15 19.19 -18.68
C VAL A 59 -2.78 20.33 -19.46
N HIS A 60 -2.52 21.56 -19.03
CA HIS A 60 -3.06 22.75 -19.65
C HIS A 60 -2.31 23.08 -20.96
N GLY A 61 -3.06 23.22 -22.06
CA GLY A 61 -2.53 23.67 -23.35
C GLY A 61 -3.43 23.30 -24.53
N SER A 62 -2.91 23.45 -25.74
CA SER A 62 -3.68 23.19 -26.97
C SER A 62 -3.56 21.74 -27.42
N GLY A 63 -4.69 21.08 -27.66
CA GLY A 63 -4.77 19.77 -28.32
C GLY A 63 -4.53 19.83 -29.84
N ARG A 64 -4.20 21.01 -30.38
CA ARG A 64 -3.89 21.18 -31.80
C ARG A 64 -2.56 20.50 -32.13
N LYS A 65 -2.52 19.84 -33.28
CA LYS A 65 -1.29 19.28 -33.84
C LYS A 65 -0.24 20.39 -34.04
N ILE A 66 0.96 20.20 -33.50
CA ILE A 66 2.01 21.24 -33.43
C ILE A 66 2.45 21.65 -34.85
N TYR A 67 2.63 20.68 -35.74
CA TYR A 67 3.06 20.91 -37.12
C TYR A 67 2.52 19.85 -38.09
N LYS A 68 2.69 20.07 -39.39
CA LYS A 68 2.19 19.19 -40.46
C LYS A 68 2.77 17.77 -40.34
N GLN A 69 2.01 16.76 -40.78
CA GLN A 69 2.40 15.34 -40.65
C GLN A 69 3.67 14.96 -41.45
N LYS A 70 3.97 15.69 -42.53
CA LYS A 70 5.13 15.51 -43.41
C LYS A 70 5.61 16.89 -43.90
N GLY A 71 6.82 16.95 -44.44
CA GLY A 71 7.40 18.16 -45.05
C GLY A 71 8.08 19.13 -44.08
N THR A 72 8.29 18.73 -42.83
CA THR A 72 8.90 19.57 -41.76
C THR A 72 10.33 19.18 -41.39
N GLY A 73 10.87 18.09 -41.95
CA GLY A 73 12.24 17.60 -41.65
C GLY A 73 12.44 17.00 -40.25
N GLY A 74 11.51 17.22 -39.32
CA GLY A 74 11.53 16.65 -37.96
C GLY A 74 10.77 15.33 -37.80
N ALA A 75 10.84 14.76 -36.59
CA ALA A 75 10.04 13.60 -36.19
C ALA A 75 8.54 13.90 -36.24
N ARG A 76 7.68 12.88 -36.26
CA ARG A 76 6.22 13.10 -36.24
C ARG A 76 5.74 13.39 -34.83
N ALA A 77 4.98 14.47 -34.65
CA ALA A 77 4.36 14.80 -33.37
C ALA A 77 2.86 15.08 -33.51
N GLY A 78 2.14 14.82 -32.43
CA GLY A 78 0.74 15.17 -32.24
C GLY A 78 0.61 16.58 -31.67
N ASP A 79 -0.02 16.67 -30.51
CA ASP A 79 -0.16 17.86 -29.68
C ASP A 79 1.03 18.04 -28.72
N ASN A 80 1.04 19.17 -28.00
CA ASN A 80 2.14 19.53 -27.10
C ASN A 80 2.16 18.73 -25.80
N HIS A 81 1.05 18.13 -25.37
CA HIS A 81 0.92 17.38 -24.11
C HIS A 81 1.47 15.95 -24.20
N SER A 82 2.36 15.66 -25.13
CA SER A 82 2.94 14.33 -25.22
C SER A 82 3.94 14.13 -24.07
N PRO A 83 3.92 13.00 -23.33
CA PRO A 83 4.91 12.70 -22.29
C PRO A 83 6.36 12.64 -22.80
N THR A 84 6.54 12.49 -24.12
CA THR A 84 7.86 12.52 -24.77
C THR A 84 8.46 13.93 -24.83
N ARG A 85 7.64 14.96 -24.62
CA ARG A 85 8.04 16.38 -24.65
C ARG A 85 8.09 16.89 -23.21
N LYS A 86 9.00 17.84 -22.96
CA LYS A 86 9.07 18.51 -21.65
C LYS A 86 7.78 19.32 -21.42
N GLY A 87 7.13 19.08 -20.29
CA GLY A 87 5.90 19.77 -19.89
C GLY A 87 4.61 19.18 -20.48
N GLY A 88 4.68 18.02 -21.14
CA GLY A 88 3.52 17.23 -21.56
C GLY A 88 3.18 16.11 -20.58
#